data_AF-A0A8B7UFF8-F1
#
_entry.id   AF-A0A8B7UFF8-F1
#
_cell.length_a   1.000
_cell.length_b   1.000
_cell.length_c   1.000
_cell.angle_alpha   90.00
_cell.angle_beta   90.00
_cell.angle_gamma   90.00
#
_symmetry.space_group_name_H-M   'P 1'
#
loop_
_entity.id
_entity.type
_entity.pdbx_description
1 polymer ?
#
loop_
_entity_poly.entity_id
_entity_poly.type
_entity_poly.pdbx_seq_one_letter_code
_entity_poly.pdbx_strand_id
1 'polypeptide(L)'
;MFGEKLKGADPEETILNAFKVFDPEGKGVLKADYVREMLTTQAERFSKEEIEQMFIAFPPDVTGHLDYKNLVHIITHGEEKD
;
A
#
# COMPACT_ATOMS: atom_id res chain seq x y z
N MET A 1 -6.90 4.49 12.02
CA MET A 1 -6.32 4.99 10.75
C MET A 1 -5.79 3.82 9.93
N PHE A 2 -5.71 3.92 8.60
CA PHE A 2 -5.32 2.83 7.68
C PHE A 2 -4.08 2.05 8.13
N GLY A 3 -3.04 2.77 8.58
CA GLY A 3 -1.83 2.16 9.13
C GLY A 3 -2.06 1.28 10.37
N GLU A 4 -2.99 1.63 11.26
CA GLU A 4 -3.27 0.87 12.49
C GLU A 4 -3.90 -0.51 12.22
N LYS A 5 -4.65 -0.69 11.12
CA LYS A 5 -5.22 -2.00 10.75
C LYS A 5 -4.18 -2.96 10.18
N LEU A 6 -3.10 -2.43 9.63
CA LEU A 6 -2.04 -3.21 9.00
C LEU A 6 -0.81 -3.36 9.88
N LYS A 7 -0.64 -2.49 10.89
CA LYS A 7 0.46 -2.53 11.84
C LYS A 7 0.41 -3.84 12.64
N GLY A 8 1.44 -4.67 12.49
CA GLY A 8 1.64 -5.89 13.27
C GLY A 8 0.81 -7.11 12.84
N ALA A 9 0.11 -7.06 11.70
CA ALA A 9 -0.64 -8.21 11.19
C ALA A 9 0.29 -9.25 10.53
N ASP A 10 1.23 -8.78 9.71
CA ASP A 10 2.17 -9.60 8.96
C ASP A 10 3.54 -8.91 8.92
N PRO A 11 4.67 -9.67 8.87
CA PRO A 11 5.99 -9.07 8.74
C PRO A 11 6.12 -8.33 7.41
N GLU A 12 6.93 -7.26 7.39
CA GLU A 12 7.11 -6.39 6.22
C GLU A 12 7.41 -7.17 4.94
N GLU A 13 8.32 -8.14 5.03
CA GLU A 13 8.70 -8.99 3.90
C GLU A 13 7.50 -9.75 3.30
N THR A 14 6.56 -10.24 4.13
CA THR A 14 5.35 -10.92 3.66
C THR A 14 4.45 -9.98 2.87
N ILE A 15 4.22 -8.77 3.40
CA ILE A 15 3.37 -7.77 2.73
C ILE A 15 4.04 -7.33 1.42
N LEU A 16 5.36 -7.10 1.44
CA LEU A 16 6.13 -6.67 0.28
C LEU A 16 6.15 -7.76 -0.80
N ASN A 17 6.26 -9.04 -0.42
CA ASN A 17 6.18 -10.16 -1.35
C ASN A 17 4.79 -10.31 -1.95
N ALA A 18 3.70 -9.99 -1.22
CA ALA A 18 2.35 -9.98 -1.79
C ALA A 18 2.22 -8.95 -2.92
N PHE A 19 2.77 -7.74 -2.75
CA PHE A 19 2.79 -6.74 -3.82
C PHE A 19 3.69 -7.14 -5.00
N LYS A 20 4.83 -7.79 -4.74
CA LYS A 20 5.73 -8.28 -5.81
C LYS A 20 5.06 -9.27 -6.77
N VAL A 21 4.03 -10.01 -6.36
CA VAL A 21 3.25 -10.88 -7.26
C VAL A 21 2.66 -10.08 -8.43
N PHE A 22 2.39 -8.79 -8.22
CA PHE A 22 1.82 -7.89 -9.21
C PHE A 22 2.85 -7.02 -9.94
N ASP A 23 4.12 -7.09 -9.53
CA ASP A 23 5.25 -6.40 -10.14
C ASP A 23 6.33 -7.41 -10.55
N PRO A 24 6.08 -8.24 -11.59
CA PRO A 24 7.02 -9.26 -12.03
C PRO A 24 8.34 -8.67 -12.56
N GLU A 25 8.33 -7.39 -12.94
CA GLU A 25 9.51 -6.66 -13.41
C GLU A 25 10.33 -6.07 -12.25
N GLY A 26 9.83 -6.09 -11.01
CA GLY A 26 10.54 -5.62 -9.82
C GLY A 26 10.78 -4.10 -9.78
N LYS A 27 9.93 -3.32 -10.46
CA LYS A 27 9.99 -1.85 -10.54
C LYS A 27 9.85 -1.18 -9.17
N GLY A 28 9.18 -1.83 -8.21
CA GLY A 28 8.88 -1.26 -6.90
C GLY A 28 7.71 -0.29 -6.89
N VAL A 29 7.01 -0.17 -8.01
CA VAL A 29 5.85 0.71 -8.16
C VAL A 29 4.72 -0.02 -8.88
N LEU A 30 3.48 0.33 -8.54
CA LEU A 30 2.28 -0.25 -9.14
C LEU A 30 1.30 0.86 -9.55
N LYS A 31 0.44 0.62 -10.54
CA LYS A 31 -0.62 1.59 -10.87
C LYS A 31 -1.56 1.79 -9.68
N ALA A 32 -1.81 3.04 -9.32
CA ALA A 32 -2.65 3.39 -8.17
C ALA A 32 -4.06 2.79 -8.28
N ASP A 33 -4.67 2.81 -9.46
CA ASP A 33 -5.98 2.19 -9.68
C ASP A 33 -5.97 0.68 -9.43
N TYR A 34 -4.88 -0.01 -9.78
CA TYR A 34 -4.76 -1.45 -9.55
C TYR A 34 -4.63 -1.76 -8.05
N VAL A 35 -3.88 -0.94 -7.31
CA VAL A 35 -3.77 -1.05 -5.85
C VAL A 35 -5.13 -0.77 -5.19
N ARG A 36 -5.86 0.25 -5.67
CA ARG A 36 -7.20 0.58 -5.19
C ARG A 36 -8.17 -0.59 -5.39
N GLU A 37 -8.23 -1.15 -6.59
CA GLU A 37 -9.09 -2.30 -6.87
C GLU A 37 -8.69 -3.47 -5.98
N MET A 38 -7.42 -3.85 -5.92
CA MET A 38 -6.94 -4.97 -5.10
C MET A 38 -7.36 -4.87 -3.62
N LEU A 39 -7.16 -3.69 -3.01
CA LEU A 39 -7.52 -3.44 -1.60
C LEU A 39 -9.04 -3.40 -1.36
N THR A 40 -9.84 -3.16 -2.41
CA THR A 40 -11.31 -3.13 -2.36
C THR A 40 -11.92 -4.50 -2.68
N THR A 41 -11.35 -5.27 -3.61
CA THR A 41 -11.92 -6.53 -4.12
C THR A 41 -11.53 -7.74 -3.26
N GLN A 42 -10.32 -7.77 -2.69
CA GLN A 42 -9.90 -8.84 -1.81
C GLN A 42 -10.23 -8.49 -0.35
N ALA A 43 -11.28 -9.12 0.17
CA ALA A 43 -11.61 -9.25 1.59
C ALA A 43 -12.26 -8.07 2.33
N GLU A 44 -12.87 -7.08 1.66
CA GLU A 44 -13.61 -5.94 2.27
C GLU A 44 -12.89 -5.28 3.48
N ARG A 45 -11.56 -5.43 3.54
CA ARG A 45 -10.78 -5.19 4.76
C ARG A 45 -10.59 -3.69 5.01
N PHE A 46 -10.65 -2.91 3.93
CA PHE A 46 -10.52 -1.47 3.91
C PHE A 46 -11.75 -0.84 3.27
N SER A 47 -12.32 0.16 3.93
CA SER A 47 -13.36 0.98 3.31
C SER A 47 -12.77 1.87 2.22
N LYS A 48 -13.63 2.36 1.32
CA LYS A 48 -13.22 3.34 0.31
C LYS A 48 -12.57 4.57 0.94
N GLU A 49 -13.11 5.03 2.07
CA GLU A 49 -12.57 6.16 2.82
C GLU A 49 -11.16 5.87 3.34
N GLU A 50 -10.91 4.67 3.87
CA GLU A 50 -9.56 4.28 4.35
C GLU A 50 -8.54 4.23 3.20
N ILE A 51 -8.95 3.72 2.04
CA ILE A 51 -8.10 3.70 0.83
C ILE A 51 -7.86 5.12 0.31
N GLU A 52 -8.86 5.99 0.35
CA GLU A 52 -8.71 7.38 -0.08
C GLU A 52 -7.76 8.16 0.86
N GLN A 53 -7.88 7.95 2.18
CA GLN A 53 -6.92 8.48 3.15
C GLN A 53 -5.50 7.96 2.91
N MET A 54 -5.34 6.69 2.53
CA MET A 54 -4.04 6.14 2.12
C MET A 54 -3.45 6.91 0.93
N PHE A 55 -4.24 7.16 -0.12
CA PHE A 55 -3.76 7.89 -1.30
C PHE A 55 -3.54 9.39 -1.05
N ILE A 56 -4.18 9.98 -0.05
CA ILE A 56 -3.89 11.34 0.39
C ILE A 56 -2.52 11.40 1.08
N ALA A 57 -2.22 10.42 1.94
CA ALA A 57 -0.93 10.32 2.63
C ALA A 57 0.21 9.89 1.67
N PHE A 58 -0.10 8.99 0.73
CA PHE A 58 0.82 8.43 -0.25
C PHE A 58 0.28 8.67 -1.66
N PRO A 59 0.41 9.91 -2.18
CA PRO A 59 -0.07 10.22 -3.51
C PRO A 59 0.75 9.46 -4.55
N PRO A 60 0.11 8.94 -5.61
CA PRO A 60 0.85 8.41 -6.75
C PRO A 60 1.62 9.52 -7.49
N ASP A 61 2.62 9.12 -8.24
CA ASP A 61 3.40 10.02 -9.08
C ASP A 61 2.58 10.61 -10.24
N VAL A 62 3.22 11.50 -11.00
CA VAL A 62 2.60 12.18 -12.17
C VAL A 62 2.15 11.23 -13.28
N THR A 63 2.62 9.99 -13.27
CA THR A 63 2.24 8.93 -14.22
C THR A 63 1.22 7.95 -13.65
N GLY A 64 0.77 8.18 -12.41
CA GLY A 64 -0.24 7.36 -11.73
C GLY A 64 0.33 6.11 -11.05
N HIS A 65 1.64 6.04 -10.82
CA HIS A 65 2.25 4.93 -10.09
C HIS A 65 2.42 5.24 -8.60
N LEU A 66 2.09 4.27 -7.77
CA LEU A 66 2.26 4.28 -6.32
C LEU A 66 3.52 3.48 -5.96
N ASP A 67 4.37 4.06 -5.11
CA ASP A 67 5.47 3.35 -4.46
C ASP A 67 4.93 2.47 -3.33
N TYR A 68 4.73 1.19 -3.66
CA TYR A 68 4.23 0.22 -2.68
C TYR A 68 5.30 -0.17 -1.65
N LYS A 69 6.60 -0.02 -1.96
CA LYS A 69 7.67 -0.33 -1.01
C LYS A 69 7.65 0.67 0.14
N ASN A 70 7.56 1.95 -0.20
CA ASN A 70 7.43 3.02 0.79
C ASN A 70 6.14 2.87 1.61
N LEU A 71 5.02 2.56 0.95
CA LEU A 71 3.76 2.26 1.64
C LEU A 71 3.93 1.15 2.68
N VAL A 72 4.48 -0.01 2.28
CA VAL A 72 4.70 -1.17 3.18
C VAL A 72 5.64 -0.82 4.33
N HIS A 73 6.69 -0.05 4.07
CA HIS A 73 7.63 0.38 5.09
C HIS A 73 6.95 1.23 6.17
N ILE A 74 6.18 2.24 5.77
CA ILE A 74 5.48 3.13 6.71
C ILE A 74 4.37 2.40 7.47
N ILE A 75 3.69 1.46 6.83
CA ILE A 75 2.68 0.63 7.49
C ILE A 75 3.29 -0.21 8.63
N THR A 76 4.50 -0.72 8.42
CA THR A 76 5.14 -1.68 9.34
C THR A 76 5.94 -0.97 10.44
N HIS A 77 6.63 0.12 10.10
CA HIS A 77 7.50 0.86 11.00
C HIS A 77 6.81 2.11 11.60
N GLY A 78 5.72 2.59 10.99
CA GLY A 78 5.06 3.85 11.30
C GLY A 78 5.62 5.01 10.45
N GLU A 79 4.95 6.17 10.48
CA GLU A 79 5.55 7.40 9.97
C GLU A 79 6.71 7.80 10.89
N GLU A 80 7.95 7.65 10.44
CA GLU A 80 9.08 8.33 11.08
C GLU A 80 8.89 9.82 10.84
N LYS A 81 8.34 10.50 11.86
CA LYS A 81 8.38 11.95 11.97
C LYS A 81 9.80 12.35 12.37
N ASP A 82 10.61 12.73 11.39
CA ASP A 82 11.64 13.75 11.64
C ASP A 82 10.98 15.12 11.85
#